data_AF-A0AAV3Y4D1-F1
#
_entry.id   AF-A0AAV3Y4D1-F1
#
_cell.length_a   1.000
_cell.length_b   1.000
_cell.length_c   1.000
_cell.angle_alpha   90.00
_cell.angle_beta   90.00
_cell.angle_gamma   90.00
#
_symmetry.space_group_name_H-M   'P 1'
#
loop_
_entity.id
_entity.type
_entity.pdbx_description
1 polymer ?
#
loop_
_entity_poly.entity_id
_entity_poly.type
_entity_poly.pdbx_seq_one_letter_code
_entity_poly.pdbx_strand_id
1 'polypeptide(L)'
;MLEDYFNTFKMRFSTERFSTDSINLKVGIARDCTISLILFVLAIEFIPRAAEGNASPADFCGGYFMSPLKAFVDDTTILYSKENELA
;
A
#
# COMPACT_ATOMS: atom_id res chain seq x y z
N MET A 1 0.09 -14.43 -13.22
CA MET A 1 -0.72 -13.20 -13.03
C MET A 1 -0.14 -12.29 -11.95
N LEU A 2 -0.06 -12.71 -10.68
CA LEU A 2 0.61 -11.89 -9.64
C LEU A 2 2.13 -11.82 -9.85
N GLU A 3 2.78 -12.96 -10.13
CA GLU A 3 4.23 -12.99 -10.39
C GLU A 3 4.63 -12.15 -11.61
N ASP A 4 3.83 -12.18 -12.67
CA ASP A 4 4.05 -11.35 -13.86
C ASP A 4 3.91 -9.85 -13.54
N TYR A 5 2.93 -9.50 -12.71
CA TYR A 5 2.76 -8.13 -12.21
C TYR A 5 3.99 -7.68 -11.41
N PHE A 6 4.45 -8.52 -10.47
CA PHE A 6 5.59 -8.16 -9.63
C PHE A 6 6.93 -8.14 -10.38
N ASN A 7 7.09 -8.98 -11.41
CA ASN A 7 8.30 -9.02 -12.25
C ASN A 7 8.55 -7.75 -13.06
N THR A 8 7.54 -6.87 -13.19
CA THR A 8 7.72 -5.58 -13.88
C THR A 8 8.20 -4.45 -12.98
N PHE A 9 8.14 -4.62 -11.65
CA PHE A 9 8.60 -3.57 -10.75
C PHE A 9 10.12 -3.45 -10.77
N LYS A 10 10.56 -2.24 -11.10
CA LYS A 10 11.94 -1.81 -10.98
C LYS A 10 12.04 -0.71 -9.95
N MET A 11 13.09 -0.77 -9.15
CA MET A 11 13.33 0.18 -8.08
C MET A 11 14.52 1.04 -8.39
N ARG A 12 14.41 2.34 -8.10
CA ARG A 12 15.51 3.29 -8.21
C ARG A 12 15.42 4.29 -7.07
N PHE A 13 16.55 4.57 -6.43
CA PHE A 13 16.67 5.63 -5.45
C PHE A 13 17.36 6.82 -6.08
N SER A 14 16.82 8.01 -5.83
CA SER A 14 17.44 9.27 -6.22
C SER A 14 17.61 10.12 -4.97
N THR A 15 18.84 10.56 -4.75
CA THR A 15 19.20 11.60 -3.78
C THR A 15 19.72 12.81 -4.56
N GLU A 16 19.98 13.94 -3.89
CA GLU A 16 20.63 15.08 -4.54
C GLU A 16 21.99 14.74 -5.16
N ARG A 17 22.69 13.73 -4.62
CA ARG A 17 24.10 13.44 -4.97
C ARG A 17 24.26 12.27 -5.93
N PHE A 18 23.32 11.34 -5.92
CA PHE A 18 23.39 10.17 -6.78
C PHE A 18 22.02 9.57 -7.01
N SER A 19 21.89 8.85 -8.12
CA SER A 19 20.79 7.93 -8.36
C SER A 19 21.34 6.52 -8.54
N THR A 20 20.67 5.52 -7.99
CA THR A 20 21.03 4.12 -8.23
C THR A 20 20.62 3.71 -9.64
N ASP A 21 21.12 2.58 -10.11
CA ASP A 21 20.54 1.90 -11.27
C ASP A 21 19.14 1.34 -10.93
N SER A 22 18.38 0.99 -11.96
CA SER A 22 17.12 0.27 -11.80
C SER A 22 17.38 -1.17 -11.35
N ILE A 23 16.97 -1.49 -10.13
CA ILE A 23 17.14 -2.82 -9.54
C ILE A 23 15.84 -3.60 -9.75
N ASN A 24 15.93 -4.81 -10.31
CA ASN A 24 14.78 -5.72 -10.37
C ASN A 24 14.46 -6.22 -8.96
N LEU A 25 13.22 -6.03 -8.51
CA LEU A 25 12.75 -6.64 -7.27
C LEU A 25 12.49 -8.12 -7.54
N LYS A 26 13.43 -8.98 -7.16
CA LYS A 26 13.16 -10.42 -7.06
C LYS A 26 12.12 -10.63 -5.95
N VAL A 27 11.34 -11.71 -6.03
CA VAL A 27 10.25 -12.02 -5.08
C VAL A 27 10.66 -11.72 -3.63
N GLY A 28 9.95 -10.77 -3.01
CA GLY A 28 10.20 -10.33 -1.64
C GLY A 28 11.14 -9.14 -1.51
N ILE A 29 11.35 -8.72 -0.27
CA ILE A 29 12.26 -7.64 0.10
C ILE A 29 13.24 -8.23 1.11
N ALA A 30 14.53 -7.88 1.01
CA ALA A 30 15.56 -8.44 1.90
C ALA A 30 15.20 -8.16 3.37
N ARG A 31 15.05 -9.22 4.18
CA ARG A 31 14.83 -9.07 5.62
C ARG A 31 16.04 -8.38 6.25
N ASP A 32 15.81 -7.54 7.25
CA ASP A 32 16.84 -6.82 8.02
C ASP A 32 17.65 -5.74 7.28
N CYS A 33 17.23 -5.34 6.08
CA CYS A 33 17.77 -4.15 5.42
C CYS A 33 16.92 -2.92 5.76
N THR A 34 17.56 -1.83 6.19
CA THR A 34 16.87 -0.58 6.61
C THR A 34 15.97 -0.01 5.52
N ILE A 35 16.39 -0.15 4.26
CA ILE A 35 15.63 0.32 3.10
C ILE A 35 14.37 -0.54 2.90
N SER A 36 14.43 -1.82 3.24
CA SER A 36 13.34 -2.78 3.03
C SER A 36 12.04 -2.39 3.72
N LEU A 37 12.12 -1.82 4.92
CA LEU A 37 10.94 -1.39 5.66
C LEU A 37 10.22 -0.24 4.93
N ILE A 38 10.98 0.74 4.45
CA ILE A 38 10.43 1.88 3.68
C ILE A 38 9.75 1.36 2.42
N LEU A 39 10.39 0.42 1.73
CA LEU A 39 9.84 -0.18 0.51
C LEU A 39 8.57 -0.98 0.77
N PHE A 40 8.55 -1.72 1.86
CA PHE A 40 7.39 -2.50 2.26
C PHE A 40 6.21 -1.60 2.61
N VAL A 41 6.44 -0.52 3.37
CA VAL A 41 5.41 0.47 3.70
C VAL A 41 4.89 1.16 2.44
N LEU A 42 5.74 1.58 1.51
CA LEU A 42 5.31 2.21 0.25
C LEU A 42 4.45 1.26 -0.61
N ALA A 43 4.85 -0.01 -0.72
CA ALA A 43 4.12 -1.01 -1.48
C ALA A 43 2.77 -1.35 -0.84
N ILE A 44 2.75 -1.52 0.49
CA ILE A 44 1.53 -1.85 1.23
C ILE A 44 0.58 -0.66 1.27
N GLU A 45 1.05 0.58 1.40
CA GLU A 45 0.19 1.78 1.35
C GLU A 45 -0.42 2.02 -0.03
N PHE A 46 0.21 1.56 -1.10
CA PHE A 46 -0.33 1.73 -2.45
C PHE A 46 -1.63 0.94 -2.63
N ILE A 47 -1.72 -0.26 -2.06
CA ILE A 47 -2.89 -1.15 -2.19
C ILE A 47 -4.18 -0.49 -1.68
N PRO A 48 -4.25 0.03 -0.43
CA PRO A 48 -5.46 0.65 0.06
C PRO A 48 -5.78 1.96 -0.66
N ARG A 49 -4.78 2.75 -1.06
CA ARG A 49 -5.00 3.96 -1.87
C ARG A 49 -5.61 3.65 -3.24
N ALA A 50 -5.19 2.56 -3.87
CA ALA A 50 -5.79 2.11 -5.13
C ALA A 50 -7.23 1.59 -4.95
N ALA A 51 -7.54 1.03 -3.79
CA ALA A 51 -8.88 0.54 -3.44
C ALA A 51 -9.81 1.64 -2.90
N GLU A 52 -9.27 2.76 -2.43
CA GLU A 52 -10.01 3.85 -1.77
C GLU A 52 -11.12 4.43 -2.66
N GLY A 53 -10.90 4.53 -3.98
CA GLY A 53 -11.91 4.99 -4.93
C GLY A 53 -13.12 4.04 -5.10
N ASN A 54 -13.02 2.80 -4.62
CA ASN A 54 -14.10 1.81 -4.66
C ASN A 54 -14.76 1.60 -3.30
N ALA A 55 -14.28 2.28 -2.25
CA ALA A 55 -14.73 2.07 -0.89
C ALA A 55 -15.48 3.30 -0.36
N SER A 56 -16.70 3.10 0.14
CA SER A 56 -17.48 4.18 0.75
C SER A 56 -16.79 4.70 2.01
N PRO A 57 -16.64 6.02 2.20
CA PRO A 57 -16.05 6.57 3.42
C PRO A 57 -16.79 6.08 4.68
N ALA A 58 -16.03 5.66 5.69
CA ALA A 58 -16.60 5.24 6.97
C ALA A 58 -16.83 6.46 7.88
N ASP A 59 -18.04 6.61 8.43
CA ASP A 59 -18.32 7.62 9.45
C ASP A 59 -17.69 7.19 10.78
N PHE A 60 -16.71 7.98 11.22
CA PHE A 60 -15.98 7.78 12.47
C PHE A 60 -16.66 8.51 13.65
N CYS A 61 -17.96 8.81 13.52
CA CYS A 61 -18.83 9.53 14.43
C CYS A 61 -18.67 11.05 14.35
N GLY A 62 -19.78 11.78 14.37
CA GLY A 62 -19.81 13.25 14.36
C GLY A 62 -19.62 13.89 12.98
N GLY A 63 -19.84 13.15 11.88
CA GLY A 63 -19.69 13.65 10.52
C GLY A 63 -18.25 13.66 10.01
N TYR A 64 -17.34 12.97 10.71
CA TYR A 64 -15.95 12.79 10.30
C TYR A 64 -15.80 11.50 9.50
N PHE A 65 -15.59 11.63 8.20
CA PHE A 65 -15.39 10.49 7.32
C PHE A 65 -13.90 10.17 7.17
N MET A 66 -13.56 8.88 7.34
CA MET A 66 -12.23 8.35 7.08
C MET A 66 -12.27 7.30 5.99
N SER A 67 -11.11 7.06 5.36
CA SER A 67 -10.93 5.88 4.53
C SER A 67 -11.32 4.64 5.33
N PRO A 68 -12.25 3.81 4.83
CA PRO A 68 -12.62 2.57 5.51
C PRO A 68 -11.46 1.57 5.53
N LEU A 69 -10.40 1.82 4.76
CA LEU A 69 -9.28 0.93 4.58
C LEU A 69 -8.00 1.59 5.10
N LYS A 70 -7.39 0.97 6.11
CA LYS A 70 -6.06 1.35 6.60
C LYS A 70 -5.15 0.15 6.55
N ALA A 71 -3.96 0.33 6.01
CA ALA A 71 -2.92 -0.69 6.05
C ALA A 71 -1.70 -0.15 6.78
N PHE A 72 -1.06 -0.99 7.58
CA PHE A 72 0.20 -0.72 8.24
C PHE A 72 1.06 -1.97 8.16
N VAL A 73 2.11 -1.93 7.34
CA VAL A 73 3.06 -3.04 7.20
C VAL A 73 2.32 -4.32 6.78
N ASP A 74 2.14 -5.29 7.67
CA ASP A 74 1.47 -6.56 7.39
C ASP A 74 -0.01 -6.58 7.78
N ASP A 75 -0.45 -5.59 8.55
CA ASP A 75 -1.82 -5.48 9.03
C ASP A 75 -2.67 -4.61 8.10
N THR A 76 -3.89 -5.08 7.79
CA THR A 76 -4.92 -4.28 7.11
C THR A 76 -6.20 -4.29 7.93
N THR A 77 -6.68 -3.10 8.28
CA THR A 77 -7.92 -2.87 9.00
C THR A 77 -8.97 -2.32 8.05
N ILE A 78 -10.15 -2.96 8.05
CA ILE A 78 -11.31 -2.55 7.25
C ILE A 78 -12.44 -2.19 8.19
N LEU A 79 -13.01 -1.00 8.00
CA LEU A 79 -14.21 -0.55 8.67
C LEU A 79 -15.41 -0.79 7.75
N TYR A 80 -16.43 -1.46 8.28
CA TYR A 80 -17.62 -1.80 7.54
C TYR A 80 -18.87 -1.47 8.37
N SER A 81 -19.84 -0.78 7.74
CA SER A 81 -21.17 -0.55 8.30
C SER A 81 -22.20 -1.39 7.52
N LYS A 82 -23.15 -2.00 8.25
CA LYS A 82 -24.22 -2.84 7.69
C LYS A 82 -25.21 -2.10 6.78
N GLU A 83 -25.18 -0.78 6.76
CA GLU A 83 -26.10 0.03 5.94
C GLU A 83 -25.80 -0.08 4.43
N ASN A 84 -24.59 -0.50 4.05
CA ASN A 84 -24.18 -0.69 2.65
C ASN A 84 -24.64 -2.03 2.02
N GLU A 85 -25.36 -2.89 2.74
CA GLU A 85 -25.84 -4.19 2.23
C GLU A 85 -27.21 -4.12 1.52
N LEU A 86 -27.88 -2.95 1.54
CA LEU A 86 -29.26 -2.77 1.05
C LEU A 86 -29.39 -1.85 -0.19
N ALA A 87 -28.27 -1.49 -0.84
CA ALA A 87 -28.24 -0.66 -2.05
C ALA A 87 -27.90 -1.47 -3.31
#